data_AF-A0A4S4N5H2-F1
#
_entry.id   AF-A0A4S4N5H2-F1
#
_cell.length_a   1.000
_cell.length_b   1.000
_cell.length_c   1.000
_cell.angle_alpha   90.00
_cell.angle_beta   90.00
_cell.angle_gamma   90.00
#
_symmetry.space_group_name_H-M   'P 1'
#
loop_
_entity.id
_entity.type
_entity.pdbx_description
1 polymer ?
#
loop_
_entity_poly.entity_id
_entity_poly.type
_entity_poly.pdbx_seq_one_letter_code
_entity_poly.pdbx_strand_id
1 'polypeptide(L)'
;DKAYDSVANRMYLRKRAIRPVIPNRGLAEGKKRRRRGPKPSLDRVDYRRRNTVERMFGWLKECRRIATRYEKKAAHFLSMVKLGAIRLFLRRYFSDTA
;
A
#
# COMPACT_ATOMS: atom_id res chain seq x y z
N ASP A 1 -1.44 -1.37 9.80
CA ASP A 1 -0.34 -0.71 9.05
C ASP A 1 0.98 -0.48 9.83
N LYS A 2 0.99 -0.48 11.16
CA LYS A 2 2.22 -0.23 11.96
C LYS A 2 3.33 -1.28 11.80
N ALA A 3 3.08 -2.40 11.12
CA ALA A 3 4.03 -3.50 10.96
C ALA A 3 5.30 -3.10 10.17
N TYR A 4 5.19 -2.12 9.27
CA TYR A 4 6.31 -1.67 8.44
C TYR A 4 7.21 -0.63 9.12
N ASP A 5 6.94 -0.29 10.38
CA ASP A 5 7.70 0.70 11.13
C ASP A 5 9.05 0.16 11.63
N SER A 6 9.99 0.05 10.69
CA SER A 6 11.38 -0.30 10.94
C SER A 6 12.31 0.84 10.53
N VAL A 7 13.47 0.92 11.18
CA VAL A 7 14.52 1.88 10.81
C VAL A 7 15.03 1.57 9.40
N ALA A 8 15.21 0.29 9.07
CA ALA A 8 15.64 -0.17 7.75
C ALA A 8 14.70 0.30 6.62
N ASN A 9 13.38 0.11 6.77
CA ASN A 9 12.41 0.55 5.76
C ASN A 9 12.44 2.06 5.56
N ARG A 10 12.51 2.84 6.66
CA ARG A 10 12.56 4.30 6.58
C ARG A 10 13.86 4.80 5.95
N MET A 11 15.00 4.16 6.24
CA MET A 11 16.28 4.48 5.60
C MET A 11 16.28 4.11 4.12
N TYR A 12 15.76 2.94 3.76
CA TYR A 12 15.61 2.51 2.37
C TYR A 12 14.81 3.51 1.55
N LEU A 13 13.67 3.99 2.07
CA LEU A 13 12.85 5.00 1.39
C LEU A 13 13.60 6.34 1.25
N ARG A 14 14.25 6.81 2.32
CA ARG A 14 15.03 8.07 2.28
C ARG A 14 16.20 8.02 1.30
N LYS A 15 16.90 6.89 1.19
CA LYS A 15 17.97 6.69 0.19
C LYS A 15 17.47 6.84 -1.25
N ARG A 16 16.17 6.66 -1.48
CA ARG A 16 15.50 6.84 -2.78
C ARG A 16 14.79 8.19 -2.92
N ALA A 17 15.06 9.15 -2.02
CA ALA A 17 14.35 10.42 -1.91
C ALA A 17 12.82 10.29 -1.69
N ILE A 18 12.36 9.17 -1.13
CA ILE A 18 10.95 8.94 -0.82
C ILE A 18 10.67 9.30 0.64
N ARG A 19 9.71 10.20 0.88
CA ARG A 19 9.26 10.56 2.22
C ARG A 19 8.49 9.38 2.85
N PRO A 20 8.93 8.80 3.97
CA PRO A 20 8.27 7.63 4.56
C PRO A 20 7.00 8.02 5.33
N VAL A 21 5.82 7.78 4.73
CA VAL A 21 4.49 7.95 5.36
C VAL A 21 4.06 6.66 6.08
N ILE A 22 4.86 6.21 7.04
CA ILE A 22 4.63 4.97 7.80
C ILE A 22 4.21 5.32 9.23
N PRO A 23 3.05 4.84 9.73
CA PRO A 23 2.65 5.03 11.12
C PRO A 23 3.64 4.40 12.09
N ASN A 24 3.88 5.05 13.23
CA ASN A 24 4.77 4.51 14.26
C ASN A 24 4.09 3.32 14.96
N ARG A 25 4.82 2.21 15.11
CA ARG A 25 4.48 1.12 16.02
C ARG A 25 4.76 1.65 17.42
N GLY A 26 3.71 2.15 18.06
CA GLY A 26 3.75 2.59 19.45
C GLY A 26 4.44 1.54 20.34
N LEU A 27 5.04 2.00 21.42
CA LEU A 27 5.63 1.12 22.43
C LEU A 27 4.58 0.87 23.53
N ALA A 28 4.80 -0.18 24.32
CA ALA A 28 4.06 -0.37 25.57
C ALA A 28 4.19 0.89 26.45
N GLU A 29 3.17 1.14 27.27
CA GLU A 29 3.12 2.29 28.18
C GLU A 29 4.41 2.38 29.03
N GLY A 30 4.89 3.60 29.23
CA GLY A 30 6.15 3.87 29.95
C GLY A 30 7.44 3.64 29.16
N LYS A 31 7.43 2.97 27.99
CA LYS A 31 8.64 2.75 27.19
C LYS A 31 8.84 3.85 26.14
N LYS A 32 10.01 4.50 26.14
CA LYS A 32 10.45 5.42 25.08
C LYS A 32 11.47 4.73 24.18
N ARG A 33 11.32 4.91 22.86
CA ARG A 33 12.28 4.38 21.87
C ARG A 33 13.56 5.20 22.02
N ARG A 34 14.65 4.55 22.43
CA ARG A 34 15.99 5.14 22.33
C ARG A 34 16.31 5.26 20.84
N ARG A 35 16.22 6.47 20.30
CA ARG A 35 16.44 6.71 18.87
C ARG A 35 17.23 7.98 18.68
N ARG A 36 18.24 7.91 17.81
CA ARG A 36 18.98 9.08 17.32
C ARG A 36 18.21 9.72 16.15
N GLY A 37 18.09 11.04 16.18
CA GLY A 37 17.42 11.85 15.14
C GLY A 37 15.91 12.03 15.30
N PRO A 38 15.27 12.77 14.37
CA PRO A 38 13.89 13.24 14.51
C PRO A 38 12.86 12.11 14.63
N LYS A 39 11.83 12.35 15.44
CA LYS A 39 10.63 11.50 15.51
C LYS A 39 9.97 11.46 14.12
N PRO A 40 9.58 10.27 13.61
CA PRO A 40 8.81 10.22 12.38
C PRO A 40 7.50 10.97 12.55
N SER A 41 7.29 12.02 11.75
CA SER A 41 5.96 12.60 11.57
C SER A 41 5.20 11.76 10.56
N LEU A 42 3.94 11.46 10.87
CA LEU A 42 3.00 10.87 9.93
C LEU A 42 2.18 12.00 9.31
N ASP A 43 2.34 12.19 8.01
CA ASP A 43 1.47 13.09 7.27
C ASP A 43 0.09 12.45 7.12
N ARG A 44 -0.91 12.97 7.86
CA ARG A 44 -2.26 12.40 7.88
C ARG A 44 -3.01 12.59 6.56
N VAL A 45 -2.65 13.59 5.77
CA VAL A 45 -3.30 13.86 4.48
C VAL A 45 -2.82 12.83 3.47
N ASP A 46 -1.50 12.67 3.36
CA ASP A 46 -0.91 11.65 2.48
C ASP A 46 -1.28 10.23 2.92
N TYR A 47 -1.32 9.98 4.24
CA TYR A 47 -1.70 8.67 4.75
C TYR A 47 -3.14 8.29 4.39
N ARG A 48 -4.07 9.26 4.31
CA ARG A 48 -5.46 9.02 3.89
C ARG A 48 -5.56 8.55 2.43
N ARG A 49 -4.68 9.02 1.54
CA ARG A 49 -4.68 8.63 0.11
C ARG A 49 -4.38 7.15 -0.10
N ARG A 50 -3.75 6.50 0.88
CA ARG A 50 -3.45 5.06 0.85
C ARG A 50 -4.71 4.18 0.76
N ASN A 51 -5.82 4.61 1.34
CA ASN A 51 -7.10 3.88 1.30
C ASN A 51 -7.56 3.60 -0.15
N THR A 52 -7.26 4.49 -1.10
CA THR A 52 -7.56 4.27 -2.53
C THR A 52 -6.82 3.05 -3.07
N VAL A 53 -5.53 2.92 -2.75
CA VAL A 53 -4.70 1.78 -3.15
C VAL A 53 -5.17 0.50 -2.48
N GLU A 54 -5.50 0.57 -1.18
CA GLU A 54 -5.98 -0.59 -0.42
C GLU A 54 -7.33 -1.11 -0.95
N ARG A 55 -8.27 -0.22 -1.30
CA ARG A 55 -9.54 -0.58 -1.93
C ARG A 55 -9.34 -1.23 -3.29
N MET A 56 -8.44 -0.69 -4.12
CA MET A 56 -8.09 -1.28 -5.42
C MET A 56 -7.58 -2.71 -5.25
N PHE A 57 -6.65 -2.95 -4.32
CA PHE A 57 -6.15 -4.30 -4.04
C PHE A 57 -7.20 -5.22 -3.40
N GLY A 58 -8.10 -4.68 -2.58
CA GLY A 58 -9.25 -5.42 -2.07
C GLY A 58 -10.11 -5.96 -3.20
N TRP A 59 -10.48 -5.10 -4.15
CA TRP A 59 -11.24 -5.51 -5.33
C TRP A 59 -10.49 -6.51 -6.21
N LEU A 60 -9.18 -6.31 -6.43
CA LEU A 60 -8.37 -7.26 -7.21
C LEU A 60 -8.30 -8.64 -6.54
N LYS A 61 -8.38 -8.71 -5.21
CA LYS A 61 -8.41 -9.98 -4.47
C LYS A 61 -9.76 -10.71 -4.55
N GLU A 62 -10.86 -10.02 -4.88
CA GLU A 62 -12.13 -10.69 -5.20
C GLU A 62 -12.03 -11.48 -6.51
N CYS A 63 -11.12 -11.11 -7.41
CA CYS A 63 -10.84 -11.88 -8.60
C CYS A 63 -10.02 -13.13 -8.24
N ARG A 64 -10.69 -14.27 -8.02
CA ARG A 64 -10.08 -15.55 -7.60
C ARG A 64 -8.80 -15.93 -8.36
N ARG A 65 -8.78 -15.75 -9.68
CA ARG A 65 -7.61 -16.01 -10.55
C ARG A 65 -6.39 -15.18 -10.15
N ILE A 66 -6.59 -13.90 -9.82
CA ILE A 66 -5.53 -12.98 -9.37
C ILE A 66 -5.11 -13.33 -7.94
N ALA A 67 -6.08 -13.52 -7.03
CA ALA A 67 -5.80 -13.81 -5.63
C ALA A 67 -4.98 -15.10 -5.44
N THR A 68 -5.33 -16.16 -6.15
CA THR A 68 -4.64 -17.45 -6.09
C THR A 68 -3.43 -17.51 -7.02
N ARG A 69 -3.22 -16.53 -7.91
CA ARG A 69 -2.15 -16.50 -8.91
C ARG A 69 -2.09 -17.80 -9.73
N TYR A 70 -3.09 -18.00 -10.59
CA TYR A 70 -3.14 -19.20 -11.44
C TYR A 70 -2.06 -19.23 -12.52
N GLU A 71 -1.54 -18.06 -12.90
CA GLU A 71 -0.58 -17.93 -13.98
C GLU A 71 0.84 -18.32 -13.52
N LYS A 72 1.41 -19.35 -14.18
CA LYS A 72 2.78 -19.79 -13.93
C LYS A 72 3.82 -18.73 -14.28
N LYS A 73 3.63 -18.02 -15.39
CA LYS A 73 4.57 -16.98 -15.88
C LYS A 73 4.21 -15.61 -15.31
N ALA A 74 5.22 -14.87 -14.85
CA ALA A 74 5.04 -13.53 -14.31
C ALA A 74 4.38 -12.56 -15.31
N ALA A 75 4.72 -12.67 -16.60
CA ALA A 75 4.11 -11.86 -17.66
C ALA A 75 2.59 -12.09 -17.76
N HIS A 76 2.14 -13.35 -17.72
CA HIS A 76 0.72 -13.67 -17.81
C HIS A 76 -0.04 -13.20 -16.56
N PHE A 77 0.56 -13.38 -15.38
CA PHE A 77 -0.01 -12.87 -14.14
C PHE A 77 -0.18 -11.34 -14.19
N LEU A 78 0.85 -10.63 -14.68
CA LEU A 78 0.78 -9.18 -14.85
C LEU A 78 -0.33 -8.78 -15.83
N SER A 79 -0.51 -9.50 -16.93
CA SER A 79 -1.62 -9.26 -17.87
C SER A 79 -2.98 -9.42 -17.20
N MET A 80 -3.17 -10.43 -16.35
CA MET A 80 -4.42 -10.61 -15.59
C MET A 80 -4.66 -9.50 -14.58
N VAL A 81 -3.62 -9.04 -13.89
CA VAL A 81 -3.71 -7.89 -12.98
C VAL A 81 -4.11 -6.63 -13.75
N LYS A 82 -3.49 -6.38 -14.92
CA LYS A 82 -3.84 -5.25 -15.79
C LYS A 82 -5.29 -5.34 -16.27
N LEU A 83 -5.74 -6.51 -16.70
CA LEU A 83 -7.11 -6.75 -17.13
C LEU A 83 -8.12 -6.47 -16.00
N GLY A 84 -7.80 -6.93 -14.78
CA GLY A 84 -8.58 -6.61 -13.59
C GLY A 84 -8.66 -5.11 -13.34
N ALA A 85 -7.53 -4.40 -13.37
CA ALA A 85 -7.50 -2.95 -13.19
C ALA A 85 -8.31 -2.20 -14.26
N ILE A 86 -8.22 -2.61 -15.54
CA ILE A 86 -9.02 -2.04 -16.64
C ILE A 86 -10.51 -2.26 -16.37
N ARG A 87 -10.92 -3.46 -15.99
CA ARG A 87 -12.33 -3.75 -15.65
C ARG A 87 -12.83 -2.88 -14.50
N LEU A 88 -12.03 -2.69 -13.45
CA LEU A 88 -12.36 -1.81 -12.33
C LEU A 88 -12.53 -0.35 -12.81
N PHE A 89 -11.61 0.12 -13.65
CA PHE A 89 -11.66 1.47 -14.21
C PHE A 89 -12.91 1.69 -15.06
N LEU A 90 -13.18 0.80 -16.03
CA LEU A 90 -14.36 0.89 -16.89
C LEU A 90 -15.65 0.84 -16.09
N ARG A 91 -15.73 -0.06 -15.09
CA ARG A 91 -16.89 -0.12 -14.20
C ARG A 91 -17.09 1.22 -13.50
N ARG A 92 -16.04 1.84 -12.95
CA ARG A 92 -16.17 3.13 -12.26
C ARG A 92 -16.57 4.26 -13.20
N TYR A 93 -15.99 4.29 -14.41
CA TYR A 93 -16.22 5.32 -15.42
C TYR A 93 -17.66 5.28 -15.95
N PHE A 94 -18.17 4.09 -16.28
CA PHE A 94 -19.54 3.94 -16.80
C PHE A 94 -20.63 3.91 -15.72
N SER A 95 -20.26 3.80 -14.45
CA SER A 95 -21.22 3.88 -13.34
C SER A 95 -21.63 5.33 -13.00
N ASP A 96 -20.86 6.34 -13.43
CA ASP A 96 -21.21 7.77 -13.24
C ASP A 96 -22.09 8.31 -14.39
N THR A 97 -22.43 7.49 -15.38
CA THR A 97 -23.25 7.84 -16.56
C THR A 97 -24.69 7.30 -16.52
N ALA A 98 -25.20 6.90 -15.36
CA ALA A 98 -26.57 6.42 -15.16
C ALA A 98 -27.30 7.25 -14.09
#